data_AF-A0A822DEQ0-F1
#
_entry.id   AF-A0A822DEQ0-F1
#
_cell.length_a   1.000
_cell.length_b   1.000
_cell.length_c   1.000
_cell.angle_alpha   90.00
_cell.angle_beta   90.00
_cell.angle_gamma   90.00
#
_symmetry.space_group_name_H-M   'P 1'
#
loop_
_entity.id
_entity.type
_entity.pdbx_description
1 polymer ?
#
loop_
_entity_poly.entity_id
_entity_poly.type
_entity_poly.pdbx_seq_one_letter_code
_entity_poly.pdbx_strand_id
1 'polypeptide(L)'
;MSLVGLIRINNGSKILRFMGVTDESIEPMKQIQMRVQPTQTLYVFRSEEVELNLTFIQPAFIHSLELSSLPLGYLIHSVRS
;
A
#
# COMPACT_ATOMS: atom_id res chain seq x y z
N MET A 1 -16.83 -2.95 1.63
CA MET A 1 -15.81 -3.39 0.66
C MET A 1 -14.48 -3.45 1.38
N SER A 2 -13.76 -4.57 1.33
CA SER A 2 -12.38 -4.65 1.87
C SER A 2 -11.41 -4.44 0.71
N LEU A 3 -10.40 -3.59 0.89
CA LEU A 3 -9.31 -3.44 -0.08
C LEU A 3 -8.47 -4.71 -0.07
N VAL A 4 -8.27 -5.34 -1.24
CA VAL A 4 -7.39 -6.51 -1.39
C VAL A 4 -6.15 -6.10 -2.16
N GLY A 5 -4.97 -6.28 -1.56
CA GLY A 5 -3.67 -6.00 -2.16
C GLY A 5 -2.84 -7.27 -2.29
N LEU A 6 -2.52 -7.65 -3.53
CA LEU A 6 -1.73 -8.84 -3.87
C LEU A 6 -0.45 -8.44 -4.63
N ILE A 7 0.65 -9.09 -4.33
CA ILE A 7 1.91 -9.00 -5.10
C ILE A 7 2.30 -10.39 -5.61
N ARG A 8 2.66 -10.47 -6.89
CA ARG A 8 3.20 -11.68 -7.52
C ARG A 8 4.70 -11.51 -7.72
N ILE A 9 5.48 -12.47 -7.24
CA ILE A 9 6.94 -12.50 -7.37
C ILE A 9 7.31 -13.60 -8.37
N ASN A 10 7.93 -13.21 -9.48
CA ASN A 10 8.10 -14.10 -10.63
C ASN A 10 9.16 -15.20 -10.40
N ASN A 11 10.18 -14.96 -9.57
CA ASN A 11 11.29 -15.90 -9.41
C ASN A 11 10.91 -17.19 -8.67
N GLY A 12 9.74 -17.24 -8.02
CA GLY A 12 9.18 -18.44 -7.37
C GLY A 12 7.69 -18.65 -7.64
N SER A 13 7.08 -17.91 -8.58
CA SER A 13 5.62 -17.87 -8.81
C SER A 13 4.78 -17.67 -7.53
N LYS A 14 5.34 -16.99 -6.52
CA LYS A 14 4.71 -16.80 -5.22
C LYS A 14 3.74 -15.62 -5.28
N ILE A 15 2.53 -15.79 -4.74
CA ILE A 15 1.55 -14.73 -4.56
C ILE A 15 1.46 -14.44 -3.07
N LEU A 16 1.69 -13.20 -2.69
CA LEU A 16 1.59 -12.73 -1.30
C LEU A 16 0.50 -11.68 -1.18
N ARG A 17 -0.24 -11.70 -0.07
CA ARG A 17 -1.20 -10.64 0.30
C ARG A 17 -0.53 -9.61 1.19
N PHE A 18 -0.51 -8.35 0.77
CA PHE A 18 0.02 -7.26 1.61
C PHE A 18 -1.09 -6.42 2.25
N MET A 19 -2.32 -6.46 1.75
CA MET A 19 -3.48 -5.79 2.36
C MET A 19 -4.77 -6.57 2.16
N GLY A 20 -5.71 -6.44 3.09
CA GLY A 20 -7.03 -7.07 3.05
C GLY A 20 -7.15 -8.32 3.91
N VAL A 21 -8.40 -8.66 4.26
CA VAL A 21 -8.77 -9.75 5.19
C VAL A 21 -9.43 -10.92 4.44
N THR A 22 -9.49 -10.86 3.11
CA THR A 22 -10.55 -11.55 2.37
C THR A 22 -10.28 -13.02 2.05
N ASP A 23 -9.02 -13.47 2.13
CA ASP A 23 -8.66 -14.85 1.80
C ASP A 23 -7.46 -15.32 2.63
N GLU A 24 -7.71 -16.17 3.62
CA GLU A 24 -6.67 -16.78 4.47
C GLU A 24 -5.82 -17.82 3.72
N SER A 25 -6.24 -18.28 2.53
CA SER A 25 -5.47 -19.25 1.74
C SER A 25 -4.20 -18.64 1.11
N ILE A 26 -4.13 -17.31 1.02
CA ILE A 26 -2.97 -16.60 0.48
C ILE A 26 -2.03 -16.24 1.64
N GLU A 27 -0.73 -16.47 1.47
CA GLU A 27 0.26 -16.12 2.49
C GLU A 27 0.41 -14.59 2.62
N PRO A 28 0.42 -14.02 3.85
CA PRO A 28 0.61 -12.60 4.03
C PRO A 28 2.08 -12.18 3.85
N MET A 29 2.32 -11.04 3.20
CA MET A 29 3.61 -10.38 3.18
C MET A 29 3.86 -9.68 4.53
N LYS A 30 5.07 -9.81 5.08
CA LYS A 30 5.40 -9.24 6.40
C LYS A 30 5.45 -7.71 6.32
N GLN A 31 4.58 -7.03 7.08
CA GLN A 31 4.70 -5.59 7.31
C GLN A 31 5.85 -5.33 8.30
N ILE A 32 6.85 -4.54 7.88
CA ILE A 32 8.03 -4.23 8.71
C ILE A 32 8.03 -2.79 9.24
N GLN A 33 7.28 -1.89 8.62
CA GLN A 33 7.14 -0.51 9.08
C GLN A 33 5.77 0.06 8.73
N MET A 34 5.25 0.90 9.63
CA MET A 34 4.12 1.78 9.37
C MET A 34 4.45 3.16 9.94
N ARG A 35 4.24 4.22 9.16
CA ARG A 35 4.42 5.61 9.61
C ARG A 35 3.23 6.45 9.19
N VAL A 36 2.50 6.98 10.16
CA VAL A 36 1.37 7.87 9.95
C VAL A 36 1.86 9.32 10.05
N GLN A 37 1.47 10.15 9.09
CA GLN A 37 1.72 11.58 9.03
C GLN A 37 0.40 12.29 8.72
N PRO A 38 0.30 13.63 8.93
CA PRO A 38 -0.96 14.34 8.78
C PRO A 38 -1.69 14.14 7.45
N THR A 39 -0.94 14.07 6.33
CA THR A 39 -1.50 13.92 4.97
C THR A 39 -1.14 12.62 4.29
N GLN A 40 -0.37 11.75 4.95
CA GLN A 40 0.07 10.50 4.32
C GLN A 40 0.33 9.38 5.32
N THR A 41 0.12 8.14 4.86
CA THR A 41 0.46 6.93 5.60
C THR A 41 1.38 6.07 4.76
N LEU A 42 2.54 5.75 5.31
CA LEU A 42 3.55 4.91 4.66
C LEU A 42 3.52 3.52 5.28
N TYR A 43 3.46 2.51 4.43
CA TYR A 43 3.61 1.10 4.78
C TYR A 43 4.83 0.52 4.07
N VAL A 44 5.60 -0.30 4.77
CA VAL A 44 6.71 -1.06 4.21
C VAL A 44 6.44 -2.54 4.47
N PHE A 45 6.40 -3.31 3.40
CA PHE A 45 6.27 -4.76 3.42
C PHE A 45 7.53 -5.40 2.86
N ARG A 46 7.95 -6.54 3.43
CA ARG A 46 9.14 -7.26 3.00
C ARG A 46 8.86 -8.76 2.88
N SER A 47 9.34 -9.35 1.79
CA SER A 47 9.53 -10.79 1.62
C SER A 47 11.03 -11.12 1.58
N GLU A 48 11.38 -12.37 1.30
CA GLU A 48 12.78 -12.76 1.08
C GLU A 48 13.39 -12.13 -0.18
N GLU A 49 12.54 -11.74 -1.14
CA GLU A 49 12.98 -11.34 -2.49
C GLU A 49 12.77 -9.85 -2.78
N VAL A 50 11.74 -9.22 -2.18
CA VAL A 50 11.39 -7.83 -2.49
C VAL A 50 10.92 -7.06 -1.27
N GLU A 51 11.12 -5.75 -1.31
CA GLU A 51 10.44 -4.80 -0.44
C GLU A 51 9.47 -3.93 -1.23
N LEU A 52 8.24 -3.85 -0.74
CA LEU A 52 7.16 -3.04 -1.26
C LEU A 52 6.90 -1.87 -0.32
N ASN A 53 7.01 -0.65 -0.84
CA ASN A 53 6.59 0.56 -0.14
C ASN A 53 5.28 1.07 -0.73
N LEU A 54 4.32 1.40 0.14
CA LEU A 54 3.06 2.05 -0.22
C LEU A 54 2.93 3.36 0.55
N THR A 55 2.61 4.44 -0.15
CA THR A 55 2.31 5.75 0.43
C THR A 55 0.91 6.17 0.02
N PHE A 56 -0.01 6.14 0.97
CA PHE A 56 -1.36 6.69 0.81
C PHE A 56 -1.31 8.17 1.13
N ILE A 57 -1.90 9.02 0.28
CA ILE A 57 -1.87 10.47 0.44
C ILE A 57 -3.29 11.01 0.40
N GLN A 58 -3.65 11.76 1.43
CA GLN A 58 -4.83 12.61 1.48
C GLN A 58 -4.37 14.05 1.18
N PRO A 59 -4.64 14.56 -0.03
CA PRO A 59 -4.17 15.89 -0.41
C PRO A 59 -4.95 16.95 0.37
N ALA A 60 -4.24 17.94 0.94
CA ALA A 60 -4.83 19.14 1.49
C ALA A 60 -4.44 20.33 0.60
N PHE A 61 -5.25 20.62 -0.41
CA PHE A 61 -5.01 21.75 -1.31
C PHE A 61 -5.57 23.04 -0.70
N ILE A 62 -4.82 23.65 0.23
CA ILE A 62 -5.25 24.83 0.99
C ILE A 62 -5.70 26.00 0.07
N HIS A 63 -5.12 26.11 -1.12
CA HIS A 63 -5.44 27.18 -2.08
C HIS A 63 -6.55 26.82 -3.08
N SER A 64 -7.11 25.60 -3.01
CA SER A 64 -8.21 25.18 -3.89
C SER A 64 -9.19 24.30 -3.12
N LEU A 65 -10.30 24.93 -2.70
CA LEU A 65 -11.41 24.23 -2.05
C LEU A 65 -12.03 23.18 -2.98
N GLU A 66 -12.11 23.46 -4.28
CA GLU A 66 -12.65 22.53 -5.27
C GLU A 66 -11.84 21.23 -5.32
N LEU A 67 -10.50 21.34 -5.42
CA LEU A 67 -9.62 20.16 -5.43
C LEU A 67 -9.65 19.40 -4.10
N SER A 68 -9.74 20.12 -2.98
CA SER A 68 -9.84 19.50 -1.64
C SER A 68 -11.20 18.83 -1.39
N SER A 69 -12.23 19.22 -2.15
CA SER A 69 -13.58 18.66 -2.05
C SER A 69 -13.76 17.40 -2.90
N LEU A 70 -12.79 17.07 -3.75
CA LEU A 70 -12.80 15.83 -4.52
C LEU A 70 -12.55 14.64 -3.55
N PRO A 71 -13.33 13.55 -3.62
CA PRO A 71 -13.13 12.36 -2.80
C PRO A 71 -11.98 11.50 -3.37
N LEU A 72 -10.82 12.11 -3.61
CA LEU A 72 -9.64 11.48 -4.20
C LEU A 72 -8.59 11.19 -3.14
N GLY A 73 -8.12 9.95 -3.11
CA GLY A 73 -6.91 9.54 -2.41
C GLY A 73 -5.85 9.10 -3.42
N TYR A 74 -4.60 9.48 -3.20
CA TYR A 74 -3.49 9.01 -4.04
C TYR A 74 -2.78 7.83 -3.38
N LEU A 75 -2.28 6.92 -4.22
CA LEU A 75 -1.42 5.82 -3.82
C LEU A 75 -0.14 5.87 -4.66
N ILE A 76 0.99 6.08 -4.00
CA ILE A 76 2.32 5.91 -4.61
C ILE A 76 2.87 4.57 -4.14
N HIS A 77 3.44 3.80 -5.06
CA HIS A 77 4.09 2.54 -4.74
C HIS A 77 5.51 2.49 -5.32
N SER A 78 6.41 1.79 -4.65
CA SER A 78 7.74 1.45 -5.16
C SER A 78 8.13 0.04 -4.74
N VAL A 79 8.84 -0.67 -5.61
CA VAL A 79 9.36 -2.02 -5.34
C VAL A 79 10.87 -2.03 -5.50
N ARG A 80 11.59 -2.67 -4.57
CA ARG A 80 13.03 -2.91 -4.66
C ARG A 80 13.35 -4.39 -4.40
N SER A 81 14.37 -4.92 -5.07
CA SER A 81 14.91 -6.29 -4.93
C SER A 81 16.29 -6.25 -4.29
#